data_AF-A0A971ZE08-F1
#
_entry.id   AF-A0A971ZE08-F1
#
_cell.length_a   1.000
_cell.length_b   1.000
_cell.length_c   1.000
_cell.angle_alpha   90.00
_cell.angle_beta   90.00
_cell.angle_gamma   90.00
#
_symmetry.space_group_name_H-M   'P 1'
#
loop_
_entity.id
_entity.type
_entity.pdbx_description
1 polymer ?
#
loop_
_entity_poly.entity_id
_entity_poly.type
_entity_poly.pdbx_seq_one_letter_code
_entity_poly.pdbx_strand_id
1 'polypeptide(L)' 'MDTQELQILHEHPDGDALFYDPEAQLLFIHDSDAEQYVSIPIHAYGLLEIAESAARIAREIIYQEGEQ' A
#
# COMPACT_ATOMS: atom_id res chain seq x y z
N MET A 1 -13.81 24.87 3.65
CA MET A 1 -13.17 23.82 2.82
C MET A 1 -12.79 22.75 3.80
N ASP A 2 -13.58 21.69 3.87
CA ASP A 2 -13.24 20.51 4.68
C ASP A 2 -12.05 19.84 3.98
N THR A 3 -10.84 20.04 4.51
CA THR A 3 -9.68 19.20 4.17
C THR A 3 -10.01 17.79 4.63
N GLN A 4 -10.51 16.96 3.72
CA GLN A 4 -10.71 15.54 4.01
C GLN A 4 -9.34 14.90 4.21
N GLU A 5 -9.21 14.20 5.33
CA GLU A 5 -7.96 13.56 5.75
C GLU A 5 -7.58 12.42 4.82
N LEU A 6 -6.27 12.33 4.53
CA LEU A 6 -5.65 11.15 3.95
C LEU A 6 -6.13 9.89 4.69
N GLN A 7 -6.59 8.89 3.94
CA GLN A 7 -7.02 7.64 4.54
C GLN A 7 -5.79 6.80 4.83
N ILE A 8 -5.49 6.56 6.11
CA ILE A 8 -4.43 5.63 6.51
C ILE A 8 -4.95 4.21 6.23
N LEU A 9 -4.33 3.53 5.27
CA LEU A 9 -4.66 2.14 4.94
C LEU A 9 -3.89 1.17 5.84
N HIS A 10 -2.63 1.49 6.14
CA HIS A 10 -1.79 0.68 7.00
C HIS A 10 -0.67 1.53 7.60
N GLU A 11 -0.28 1.22 8.84
CA GLU A 11 0.88 1.79 9.51
C GLU A 11 1.61 0.65 10.21
N HIS A 12 2.88 0.47 9.87
CA HIS A 12 3.77 -0.52 10.46
C HIS A 12 4.41 0.06 11.72
N PRO A 13 4.65 -0.75 12.79
CA PRO A 13 5.32 -0.26 14.01
C PRO A 13 6.69 0.38 13.78
N ASP A 14 7.35 0.03 12.68
CA ASP A 14 8.68 0.55 12.33
C ASP A 14 8.61 1.94 11.65
N GLY A 15 7.40 2.45 11.35
CA GLY A 15 7.16 3.78 10.78
C GLY A 15 6.81 3.79 9.29
N ASP A 16 6.95 2.66 8.59
CA ASP A 16 6.44 2.51 7.23
C ASP A 16 4.92 2.61 7.21
N ALA A 17 4.38 3.26 6.18
CA ALA A 17 2.94 3.50 6.13
C ALA A 17 2.40 3.57 4.70
N LEU A 18 1.12 3.24 4.56
CA LEU A 18 0.36 3.32 3.33
C LEU A 18 -0.83 4.26 3.54
N PHE A 19 -0.95 5.27 2.69
CA PHE A 19 -2.05 6.23 2.69
C PHE A 19 -2.74 6.27 1.33
N TYR A 20 -4.03 6.57 1.33
CA TYR A 20 -4.79 6.80 0.11
C TYR A 20 -5.46 8.17 0.13
N ASP A 21 -5.20 8.93 -0.93
CA ASP A 21 -5.90 10.17 -1.23
C ASP A 21 -7.01 9.87 -2.26
N PRO A 22 -8.29 9.85 -1.84
CA PRO A 22 -9.41 9.54 -2.73
C PRO A 22 -9.70 10.66 -3.74
N GLU A 23 -9.32 11.91 -3.46
CA GLU A 23 -9.56 13.05 -4.35
C GLU A 23 -8.52 13.09 -5.46
N ALA A 24 -7.24 12.98 -5.09
CA ALA A 24 -6.14 12.94 -6.04
C ALA A 24 -5.98 11.56 -6.71
N GLN A 25 -6.66 10.53 -6.20
CA GLN A 25 -6.50 9.14 -6.64
C GLN A 25 -5.03 8.68 -6.54
N LEU A 26 -4.41 8.94 -5.40
CA LEU A 26 -3.01 8.64 -5.14
C LEU A 26 -2.86 7.67 -3.98
N LEU A 27 -2.06 6.63 -4.17
CA LEU A 27 -1.52 5.80 -3.10
C LEU A 27 -0.16 6.37 -2.70
N PHE A 28 0.00 6.72 -1.43
CA PHE A 28 1.28 7.12 -0.86
C PHE A 28 1.87 5.98 -0.05
N ILE A 29 3.15 5.73 -0.27
CA ILE A 29 3.95 4.77 0.49
C ILE A 29 5.04 5.58 1.18
N HIS A 30 5.08 5.50 2.51
CA HIS A 30 6.14 6.04 3.34
C HIS A 30 7.13 4.93 3.67
N ASP A 31 8.38 5.14 3.27
CA ASP A 31 9.53 4.34 3.65
C ASP A 31 10.29 5.13 4.72
N SER A 32 10.23 4.62 5.95
CA SER A 32 10.76 5.26 7.14
C SER A 32 12.29 5.21 7.22
N ASP A 33 12.92 4.18 6.65
CA ASP A 33 14.38 4.04 6.63
C ASP A 33 15.02 5.10 5.72
N ALA A 34 14.38 5.39 4.59
CA ALA A 34 14.84 6.39 3.63
C ALA A 34 14.19 7.78 3.81
N GLU A 35 13.29 7.94 4.78
CA GLU A 35 12.49 9.14 5.03
C GLU A 35 11.81 9.68 3.75
N GLN A 36 11.32 8.78 2.90
CA GLN A 36 10.81 9.11 1.58
C GLN A 36 9.35 8.74 1.40
N TYR A 37 8.66 9.55 0.59
CA TYR A 37 7.31 9.26 0.14
C TYR A 37 7.32 8.97 -1.35
N VAL A 38 6.72 7.84 -1.72
CA VAL A 38 6.43 7.49 -3.10
C VAL A 38 4.94 7.62 -3.32
N SER A 39 4.54 8.39 -4.33
CA SER A 39 3.14 8.53 -4.73
C SER A 39 2.88 7.79 -6.04
N ILE A 40 1.85 6.95 -6.05
CA ILE A 40 1.45 6.14 -7.21
C ILE A 40 0.02 6.55 -7.61
N PRO A 41 -0.19 7.05 -8.83
CA PRO A 41 -1.54 7.25 -9.35
C PRO A 41 -2.28 5.92 -9.43
N ILE A 42 -3.45 5.85 -8.80
CA ILE A 42 -4.23 4.63 -8.73
C ILE A 42 -5.72 4.92 -8.82
N HIS A 43 -6.38 4.28 -9.78
CA HIS A 43 -7.84 4.30 -9.84
C HIS A 43 -8.43 3.33 -8.82
N ALA A 44 -9.72 3.48 -8.49
CA ALA A 44 -10.39 2.62 -7.51
C ALA A 44 -10.23 1.11 -7.78
N TYR A 45 -10.22 0.70 -9.05
CA TYR A 45 -9.96 -0.70 -9.44
C TYR A 45 -8.50 -1.14 -9.22
N GLY A 46 -7.54 -0.22 -9.32
CA GLY A 46 -6.13 -0.54 -9.11
C GLY A 46 -5.83 -0.96 -7.67
N LEU A 47 -6.53 -0.42 -6.67
CA LEU A 47 -6.38 -0.86 -5.28
C LEU A 47 -6.73 -2.35 -5.11
N LEU A 48 -7.78 -2.81 -5.79
CA LEU A 48 -8.18 -4.22 -5.79
C LEU A 48 -7.11 -5.08 -6.47
N GLU A 49 -6.59 -4.65 -7.62
CA GLU A 49 -5.54 -5.37 -8.35
C GLU A 49 -4.23 -5.50 -7.54
N ILE A 50 -3.87 -4.44 -6.80
CA ILE A 50 -2.73 -4.47 -5.88
C ILE A 50 -2.99 -5.47 -4.76
N ALA A 51 -4.17 -5.43 -4.13
CA ALA A 51 -4.51 -6.35 -3.04
C ALA A 51 -4.48 -7.82 -3.49
N GLU A 52 -5.06 -8.13 -4.66
CA GLU A 52 -5.04 -9.48 -5.23
C GLU A 52 -3.61 -9.92 -5.58
N SER A 53 -2.80 -9.03 -6.15
CA SER A 53 -1.42 -9.32 -6.48
C SER A 53 -0.56 -9.54 -5.24
N ALA A 54 -0.74 -8.73 -4.19
CA ALA A 54 -0.06 -8.88 -2.90
C ALA A 54 -0.45 -10.20 -2.22
N ALA A 55 -1.73 -10.56 -2.22
CA ALA A 55 -2.21 -11.83 -1.68
C ALA A 55 -1.62 -13.03 -2.43
N ARG A 56 -1.50 -12.96 -3.76
CA ARG A 56 -0.84 -13.99 -4.58
C ARG A 56 0.64 -14.15 -4.19
N ILE A 57 1.39 -13.05 -4.07
CA ILE A 57 2.80 -13.07 -3.67
C ILE A 57 2.96 -13.67 -2.27
N ALA A 58 2.14 -13.23 -1.30
CA ALA A 58 2.19 -13.77 0.06
C ALA A 58 1.91 -15.29 0.09
N ARG A 59 0.94 -15.76 -0.70
CA ARG A 59 0.68 -17.20 -0.85
C ARG A 59 1.88 -17.94 -1.41
N GLU A 60 2.55 -17.40 -2.42
CA GLU A 60 3.75 -18.02 -2.99
C GLU A 60 4.89 -18.11 -1.96
N ILE A 61 5.16 -17.04 -1.21
CA ILE A 61 6.18 -17.03 -0.14
C ILE A 61 5.87 -18.10 0.92
N ILE A 62 4.63 -18.14 1.44
CA ILE A 62 4.26 -19.03 2.55
C ILE A 62 4.24 -20.51 2.12
N TYR A 63 3.74 -20.79 0.91
CA TYR A 63 3.41 -22.17 0.52
C TYR A 63 4.35 -22.78 -0.52
N GLN A 64 5.14 -22.01 -1.28
CA GLN A 64 6.11 -22.58 -2.22
C GLN A 64 7.50 -22.81 -1.62
N GLU A 65 7.86 -22.17 -0.50
CA GLU A 65 9.11 -22.48 0.22
C GLU A 65 9.09 -23.86 0.90
N GLY A 66 7.91 -24.49 1.03
CA GLY A 66 7.75 -25.82 1.65
C GLY A 66 7.81 -27.03 0.70
N GLU A 67 7.95 -26.83 -0.62
CA GLU A 67 8.01 -27.90 -1.63
C GLU A 67 9.43 -28.18 -2.17
N GLN A 68 10.49 -27.85 -1.42
CA GLN A 68 11.88 -28.24 -1.74
C GLN A 68 12.34 -29.49 -1.00
#